data_AF-A0A932SR28-F1
#
_entry.id   AF-A0A932SR28-F1
#
_cell.length_a   1.000
_cell.length_b   1.000
_cell.length_c   1.000
_cell.angle_alpha   90.00
_cell.angle_beta   90.00
_cell.angle_gamma   90.00
#
_symmetry.space_group_name_H-M   'P 1'
#
loop_
_entity.id
_entity.type
_entity.pdbx_description
1 polymer ?
#
loop_
_entity_poly.entity_id
_entity_poly.type
_entity_poly.pdbx_seq_one_letter_code
_entity_poly.pdbx_strand_id
1 'polypeptide(L)'
;MRGAPARDIAWPTLLLLLAVVAPVGAQSRSVDVVIARFRALAEARMQTEALLRRCVAEGFVANAIYAGLTRREAFARADEFIATHQARLAVIERCADDARGRLDGYRQTLAEARAGLPSLPGVSAARAAETGDLLQRSYDNLAGFSGDATTRIASIHRGYLAFFRGLKSEAPGDDAPLRLPAAIAAEEGQLLRGARSQVRTGVMYLDAMTTLFPSPALRGRLAVTRVLERVYQAVDRNVEDGDATARAARLREVRQDLRTAEVLARAAAADEAVTGLWPGIAEPYATLIAALTRAQDNVAALEEALGAVAPSTPAGLAERRRRAGEVARQLEGALTTVDRMAAAIDEEISRLR
;
A
#
# COMPACT_ATOMS: atom_id res chain seq x y z
N MET A 1 44.35 24.86 -26.99
CA MET A 1 42.89 24.69 -27.07
C MET A 1 42.47 23.59 -26.09
N ARG A 2 41.62 23.94 -25.11
CA ARG A 2 40.86 23.08 -24.16
C ARG A 2 41.73 22.14 -23.29
N GLY A 3 41.78 22.23 -21.96
CA GLY A 3 40.83 22.74 -20.98
C GLY A 3 40.66 21.65 -19.91
N ALA A 4 41.54 21.64 -18.92
CA ALA A 4 41.28 21.06 -17.60
C ALA A 4 41.31 22.23 -16.60
N PRO A 5 40.43 22.24 -15.59
CA PRO A 5 40.94 21.84 -14.29
C PRO A 5 39.94 21.12 -13.36
N ALA A 6 40.57 20.49 -12.37
CA ALA A 6 40.10 19.90 -11.12
C ALA A 6 38.95 20.63 -10.39
N ARG A 7 38.22 19.86 -9.56
CA ARG A 7 38.06 20.15 -8.13
C ARG A 7 37.55 18.95 -7.35
N ASP A 8 38.32 18.60 -6.32
CA ASP A 8 37.90 17.91 -5.11
C ASP A 8 36.61 18.49 -4.53
N ILE A 9 35.68 17.62 -4.13
CA ILE A 9 34.77 17.90 -3.02
C ILE A 9 34.84 16.69 -2.09
N ALA A 10 35.67 16.85 -1.06
CA ALA A 10 35.70 16.00 0.11
C ALA A 10 34.34 16.09 0.83
N TRP A 11 33.63 14.96 0.92
CA TRP A 11 32.32 14.84 1.58
C TRP A 11 32.30 14.64 3.12
N PRO A 12 33.38 14.73 3.94
CA PRO A 12 33.23 14.58 5.39
C PRO A 12 33.03 15.90 6.16
N THR A 13 32.95 17.08 5.53
CA THR A 13 32.94 18.36 6.27
C THR A 13 31.55 18.92 6.59
N LEU A 14 30.45 18.26 6.18
CA LEU A 14 29.09 18.74 6.52
C LEU A 14 28.59 18.29 7.90
N LEU A 15 29.36 17.47 8.62
CA LEU A 15 29.06 17.02 10.00
C LEU A 15 29.72 17.89 11.08
N LEU A 16 30.49 18.92 10.71
CA LEU A 16 31.30 19.73 11.63
C LEU A 16 30.79 21.16 11.86
N LEU A 17 29.54 21.47 11.48
CA LEU A 17 28.90 22.77 11.72
C LEU A 17 27.76 22.75 12.75
N LEU A 18 27.67 21.69 13.58
CA LEU A 18 26.81 21.67 14.78
C LEU A 18 27.57 21.95 16.10
N ALA A 19 28.82 22.41 16.04
CA ALA A 19 29.65 22.64 17.23
C ALA A 19 30.24 24.06 17.34
N VAL A 20 29.52 25.10 16.90
CA VAL A 20 29.79 26.48 17.32
C VAL A 20 28.54 27.02 18.01
N VAL A 21 28.41 26.72 19.30
CA VAL A 21 27.37 27.26 20.19
C VAL A 21 28.02 28.33 21.07
N ALA A 22 27.91 29.59 20.64
CA ALA A 22 27.60 30.68 21.57
C ALA A 22 26.21 30.40 22.19
N PRO A 23 25.85 30.89 23.39
CA PRO A 23 24.83 30.25 24.22
C PRO A 23 23.41 30.25 23.59
N VAL A 24 23.07 29.17 22.89
CA VAL A 24 21.76 28.86 22.30
C VAL A 24 20.83 28.28 23.37
N GLY A 25 20.49 29.08 24.39
CA GLY A 25 19.61 28.64 25.49
C GLY A 25 18.12 28.69 25.15
N ALA A 26 17.70 29.54 24.20
CA ALA A 26 16.29 29.80 23.89
C ALA A 26 15.86 29.32 22.48
N GLN A 27 16.74 29.39 21.47
CA GLN A 27 16.44 28.91 20.11
C GLN A 27 16.47 27.37 19.99
N SER A 28 17.21 26.67 20.85
CA SER A 28 17.24 25.20 20.87
C SER A 28 15.86 24.64 21.26
N ARG A 29 15.24 25.22 22.31
CA ARG A 29 13.92 24.80 22.80
C ARG A 29 12.81 24.94 21.76
N SER A 30 12.82 25.99 20.92
CA SER A 30 11.78 26.15 19.89
C SER A 30 11.92 25.13 18.76
N VAL A 31 13.15 24.81 18.36
CA VAL A 31 13.42 23.80 17.31
C VAL A 31 13.05 22.41 17.79
N ASP A 32 13.42 22.06 19.03
CA ASP A 32 13.09 20.76 19.62
C ASP A 32 11.58 20.52 19.71
N VAL A 33 10.81 21.57 20.06
CA VAL A 33 9.33 21.50 20.09
C VAL A 33 8.75 21.26 18.69
N VAL A 34 9.28 21.92 17.66
CA VAL A 34 8.80 21.71 16.29
C VAL A 34 9.16 20.30 15.79
N ILE A 35 10.38 19.84 16.04
CA ILE A 35 10.80 18.47 15.72
C ILE A 35 9.91 17.45 16.43
N ALA A 36 9.59 17.66 17.71
CA ALA A 36 8.67 16.80 18.46
C ALA A 36 7.27 16.75 17.84
N ARG A 37 6.74 17.89 17.36
CA ARG A 37 5.44 17.93 16.65
C ARG A 37 5.48 17.18 15.32
N PHE A 38 6.55 17.31 14.55
CA PHE A 38 6.74 16.53 13.32
C PHE A 38 6.84 15.03 13.58
N ARG A 39 7.47 14.64 14.70
CA ARG A 39 7.51 13.25 15.14
C ARG A 39 6.12 12.74 15.51
N ALA A 40 5.39 13.48 16.34
CA ALA A 40 4.02 13.16 16.70
C ALA A 40 3.09 13.08 15.47
N LEU A 41 3.33 13.93 14.47
CA LEU A 41 2.58 13.92 13.22
C LEU A 41 2.81 12.64 12.42
N ALA A 42 4.08 12.24 12.28
CA ALA A 42 4.46 11.02 11.60
C ALA A 42 3.89 9.79 12.34
N GLU A 43 3.96 9.78 13.68
CA GLU A 43 3.41 8.71 14.51
C GLU A 43 1.89 8.60 14.38
N ALA A 44 1.16 9.71 14.52
CA ALA A 44 -0.30 9.73 14.37
C ALA A 44 -0.73 9.20 12.99
N ARG A 45 -0.02 9.59 11.93
CA ARG A 45 -0.23 9.05 10.59
C ARG A 45 -0.02 7.54 10.53
N MET A 46 1.12 7.05 11.04
CA MET A 46 1.45 5.61 11.02
C MET A 46 0.44 4.78 11.79
N GLN A 47 0.05 5.21 12.98
CA GLN A 47 -0.97 4.52 13.77
C GLN A 47 -2.33 4.50 13.07
N THR A 48 -2.68 5.58 12.35
CA THR A 48 -3.91 5.64 11.54
C THR A 48 -3.84 4.68 10.34
N GLU A 49 -2.74 4.68 9.59
CA GLU A 49 -2.50 3.76 8.47
C GLU A 49 -2.52 2.30 8.96
N ALA A 50 -1.88 1.99 10.09
CA ALA A 50 -1.84 0.65 10.66
C ALA A 50 -3.22 0.16 11.13
N LEU A 51 -4.02 1.04 11.75
CA LEU A 51 -5.41 0.73 12.09
C LEU A 51 -6.20 0.41 10.81
N LEU A 52 -6.11 1.28 9.79
CA LEU A 52 -6.83 1.08 8.53
C LEU A 52 -6.46 -0.23 7.85
N ARG A 53 -5.17 -0.56 7.79
CA ARG A 53 -4.71 -1.84 7.23
C ARG A 53 -5.27 -3.03 7.98
N ARG A 54 -5.28 -2.98 9.32
CA ARG A 54 -5.89 -4.02 10.14
C ARG A 54 -7.38 -4.14 9.89
N CYS A 55 -8.08 -3.02 9.82
CA CYS A 55 -9.50 -2.95 9.52
C CYS A 55 -9.83 -3.55 8.14
N VAL A 56 -9.02 -3.25 7.13
CA VAL A 56 -9.16 -3.87 5.80
C VAL A 56 -8.85 -5.37 5.90
N ALA A 57 -7.74 -5.78 6.52
CA ALA A 57 -7.36 -7.19 6.60
C ALA A 57 -8.37 -8.05 7.38
N GLU A 58 -8.96 -7.52 8.43
CA GLU A 58 -9.96 -8.20 9.26
C GLU A 58 -11.38 -8.05 8.71
N GLY A 59 -11.68 -7.00 7.96
CA GLY A 59 -13.03 -6.80 7.42
C GLY A 59 -13.21 -7.39 6.04
N PHE A 60 -12.26 -7.13 5.15
CA PHE A 60 -12.40 -7.41 3.72
C PHE A 60 -12.42 -8.90 3.42
N VAL A 61 -13.36 -9.30 2.57
CA VAL A 61 -13.50 -10.65 2.04
C VAL A 61 -13.55 -10.52 0.52
N ALA A 62 -12.50 -11.02 -0.14
CA ALA A 62 -12.38 -10.96 -1.60
C ALA A 62 -13.44 -11.85 -2.27
N ASN A 63 -13.93 -11.42 -3.43
CA ASN A 63 -14.89 -12.19 -4.24
C ASN A 63 -14.38 -13.60 -4.58
N ALA A 64 -13.07 -13.74 -4.70
CA ALA A 64 -12.39 -15.00 -5.01
C ALA A 64 -12.69 -16.14 -4.01
N ILE A 65 -13.09 -15.84 -2.78
CA ILE A 65 -13.42 -16.85 -1.77
C ILE A 65 -14.67 -17.66 -2.15
N TYR A 66 -15.57 -17.07 -2.95
CA TYR A 66 -16.76 -17.74 -3.47
C TYR A 66 -16.56 -18.32 -4.87
N ALA A 67 -15.37 -18.13 -5.46
CA ALA A 67 -15.08 -18.61 -6.80
C ALA A 67 -15.05 -20.15 -6.82
N GLY A 68 -15.84 -20.74 -7.72
CA GLY A 68 -15.92 -22.19 -7.87
C GLY A 68 -17.02 -22.86 -7.07
N LEU A 69 -17.73 -22.12 -6.20
CA LEU A 69 -18.96 -22.63 -5.59
C LEU A 69 -20.06 -22.76 -6.63
N THR A 70 -20.86 -23.82 -6.53
CA THR A 70 -22.15 -23.91 -7.21
C THR A 70 -23.22 -23.16 -6.43
N ARG A 71 -24.36 -22.88 -7.08
CA ARG A 71 -25.53 -22.30 -6.41
C ARG A 71 -26.04 -23.19 -5.27
N ARG A 72 -26.05 -24.51 -5.47
CA ARG A 72 -26.41 -25.49 -4.44
C ARG A 72 -25.48 -25.48 -3.23
N GLU A 73 -24.17 -25.46 -3.46
CA GLU A 73 -23.18 -25.39 -2.37
C GLU A 73 -23.30 -24.08 -1.60
N ALA A 74 -23.49 -22.96 -2.31
CA ALA A 74 -23.69 -21.66 -1.69
C ALA A 74 -25.00 -21.59 -0.88
N PHE A 75 -26.08 -22.21 -1.37
CA PHE A 75 -27.34 -22.32 -0.65
C PHE A 75 -27.16 -23.12 0.65
N ALA A 76 -26.51 -24.29 0.58
CA ALA A 76 -26.26 -25.14 1.74
C ALA A 76 -25.44 -24.44 2.83
N ARG A 77 -24.56 -23.50 2.45
CA ARG A 77 -23.69 -22.73 3.35
C ARG A 77 -24.17 -21.31 3.61
N ALA A 78 -25.37 -20.94 3.18
CA ALA A 78 -25.81 -19.55 3.21
C ALA A 78 -25.85 -18.96 4.63
N ASP A 79 -26.25 -19.73 5.65
CA ASP A 79 -26.26 -19.27 7.05
C ASP A 79 -24.85 -18.99 7.58
N GLU A 80 -23.87 -19.83 7.24
CA GLU A 80 -22.45 -19.63 7.56
C GLU A 80 -21.93 -18.33 6.93
N PHE A 81 -22.25 -18.10 5.65
CA PHE A 81 -21.84 -16.88 4.94
C PHE A 81 -22.53 -15.63 5.47
N ILE A 82 -23.82 -15.70 5.81
CA ILE A 82 -24.57 -14.60 6.44
C ILE A 82 -23.91 -14.23 7.77
N ALA A 83 -23.68 -15.21 8.66
CA ALA A 83 -23.04 -14.97 9.95
C ALA A 83 -21.64 -14.36 9.79
N THR A 84 -20.84 -14.89 8.85
CA THR A 84 -19.50 -14.38 8.54
C THR A 84 -19.56 -12.90 8.12
N HIS A 85 -20.41 -12.54 7.17
CA HIS A 85 -20.49 -11.15 6.71
C HIS A 85 -21.11 -10.20 7.74
N GLN A 86 -22.02 -10.66 8.60
CA GLN A 86 -22.52 -9.87 9.73
C GLN A 86 -21.39 -9.54 10.70
N ALA A 87 -20.58 -10.54 11.07
CA ALA A 87 -19.44 -10.34 11.96
C ALA A 87 -18.41 -9.36 11.36
N ARG A 88 -18.07 -9.52 10.07
CA ARG A 88 -17.12 -8.65 9.37
C ARG A 88 -17.63 -7.22 9.19
N LEU A 89 -18.93 -7.05 8.91
CA LEU A 89 -19.56 -5.73 8.85
C LEU A 89 -19.45 -5.00 10.19
N ALA A 90 -19.75 -5.68 11.30
CA ALA A 90 -19.64 -5.09 12.63
C ALA A 90 -18.19 -4.70 12.99
N VAL A 91 -17.19 -5.47 12.52
CA VAL A 91 -15.77 -5.10 12.65
C VAL A 91 -15.47 -3.82 11.87
N ILE A 92 -15.91 -3.72 10.61
CA ILE A 92 -15.67 -2.56 9.75
C ILE A 92 -16.35 -1.30 10.28
N GLU A 93 -17.56 -1.41 10.81
CA GLU A 93 -18.28 -0.25 11.37
C GLU A 93 -17.55 0.31 12.59
N ARG A 94 -17.11 -0.55 13.53
CA ARG A 94 -16.24 -0.12 14.65
C ARG A 94 -14.94 0.49 14.17
N CYS A 95 -14.30 -0.14 13.20
CA CYS A 95 -13.08 0.34 12.58
C CYS A 95 -13.24 1.73 11.95
N ALA A 96 -14.39 2.02 11.35
CA ALA A 96 -14.67 3.32 10.76
C ALA A 96 -14.80 4.42 11.83
N ASP A 97 -15.36 4.10 12.99
CA ASP A 97 -15.42 5.01 14.14
C ASP A 97 -14.02 5.26 14.72
N ASP A 98 -13.24 4.21 14.95
CA ASP A 98 -11.87 4.31 15.47
C ASP A 98 -10.96 5.10 14.51
N ALA A 99 -11.08 4.87 13.21
CA ALA A 99 -10.31 5.58 12.20
C ALA A 99 -10.66 7.07 12.15
N ARG A 100 -11.96 7.43 12.32
CA ARG A 100 -12.39 8.83 12.45
C ARG A 100 -11.74 9.50 13.66
N GLY A 101 -11.78 8.85 14.82
CA GLY A 101 -11.14 9.38 16.03
C GLY A 101 -9.64 9.61 15.86
N ARG A 102 -8.92 8.68 15.21
CA ARG A 102 -7.49 8.86 14.92
C ARG A 102 -7.20 9.96 13.91
N LEU A 103 -8.03 10.10 12.88
CA LEU A 103 -7.90 11.18 11.89
C LEU A 103 -8.14 12.56 12.53
N ASP A 104 -9.03 12.67 13.51
CA ASP A 104 -9.21 13.91 14.26
C ASP A 104 -7.95 14.28 15.05
N GLY A 105 -7.33 13.30 15.73
CA GLY A 105 -6.03 13.50 16.39
C GLY A 105 -4.92 13.89 15.41
N TYR A 106 -4.84 13.21 14.25
CA TYR A 106 -3.87 13.54 13.20
C TYR A 106 -4.05 14.97 12.67
N ARG A 107 -5.31 15.41 12.46
CA ARG A 107 -5.64 16.76 12.03
C ARG A 107 -5.16 17.82 13.02
N GLN A 108 -5.33 17.58 14.32
CA GLN A 108 -4.85 18.48 15.36
C GLN A 108 -3.33 18.60 15.31
N THR A 109 -2.61 17.47 15.33
CA THR A 109 -1.15 17.46 15.27
C THR A 109 -0.62 18.12 13.99
N LEU A 110 -1.34 17.97 12.88
CA LEU A 110 -1.01 18.63 11.62
C LEU A 110 -1.08 20.15 11.73
N ALA A 111 -2.14 20.68 12.33
CA ALA A 111 -2.27 22.13 12.53
C ALA A 111 -1.11 22.68 13.37
N GLU A 112 -0.73 21.97 14.44
CA GLU A 112 0.38 22.35 15.32
C GLU A 112 1.75 22.29 14.63
N ALA A 113 1.98 21.26 13.80
CA ALA A 113 3.21 21.11 13.02
C ALA A 113 3.32 22.20 11.93
N ARG A 114 2.22 22.50 11.22
CA ARG A 114 2.17 23.58 10.22
C ARG A 114 2.44 24.94 10.84
N ALA A 115 1.88 25.22 12.01
CA ALA A 115 2.14 26.46 12.74
C ALA A 115 3.60 26.59 13.19
N GLY A 116 4.31 25.47 13.40
CA GLY A 116 5.71 25.45 13.80
C GLY A 116 6.71 25.66 12.65
N LEU A 117 6.34 25.34 11.41
CA LEU A 117 7.25 25.38 10.25
C LEU A 117 8.02 26.70 10.07
N PRO A 118 7.40 27.89 10.18
CA PRO A 118 8.12 29.16 9.98
C PRO A 118 9.19 29.45 11.03
N SER A 119 9.17 28.75 12.16
CA SER A 119 10.16 28.94 13.25
C SER A 119 11.41 28.07 13.10
N LEU A 120 11.46 27.20 12.09
CA LEU A 120 12.63 26.35 11.84
C LEU A 120 13.79 27.15 11.21
N PRO A 121 15.01 27.08 11.77
CA PRO A 121 16.19 27.70 11.19
C PRO A 121 16.42 27.24 9.75
N GLY A 122 16.68 28.19 8.85
CA GLY A 122 16.97 27.88 7.44
C GLY A 122 15.75 27.52 6.59
N VAL A 123 14.53 27.50 7.15
CA VAL A 123 13.29 27.31 6.37
C VAL A 123 12.71 28.67 6.00
N SER A 124 12.66 28.98 4.70
CA SER A 124 12.02 30.19 4.20
C SER A 124 10.49 30.11 4.36
N ALA A 125 9.81 31.27 4.41
CA ALA A 125 8.35 31.31 4.45
C ALA A 125 7.70 30.56 3.27
N ALA A 126 8.29 30.66 2.07
CA ALA A 126 7.84 29.91 0.90
C ALA A 126 7.98 28.39 1.09
N ARG A 127 9.11 27.92 1.64
CA ARG A 127 9.34 26.50 1.89
C ARG A 127 8.45 25.95 3.00
N ALA A 128 8.18 26.77 4.03
CA ALA A 128 7.23 26.46 5.09
C ALA A 128 5.80 26.29 4.53
N ALA A 129 5.36 27.20 3.66
CA ALA A 129 4.05 27.11 3.01
C ALA A 129 3.94 25.85 2.14
N GLU A 130 4.90 25.61 1.26
CA GLU A 130 4.95 24.43 0.38
C GLU A 130 4.89 23.12 1.18
N THR A 131 5.68 23.03 2.25
CA THR A 131 5.69 21.87 3.15
C THR A 131 4.34 21.71 3.85
N GLY A 132 3.77 22.80 4.37
CA GLY A 132 2.47 22.77 5.03
C GLY A 132 1.34 22.28 4.12
N ASP A 133 1.34 22.72 2.85
CA ASP A 133 0.37 22.28 1.85
C ASP A 133 0.54 20.81 1.48
N LEU A 134 1.78 20.34 1.39
CA LEU A 134 2.05 18.91 1.16
C LEU A 134 1.56 18.05 2.33
N LEU A 135 1.80 18.46 3.57
CA LEU A 135 1.28 17.75 4.75
C LEU A 135 -0.25 17.73 4.78
N GLN A 136 -0.89 18.85 4.41
CA GLN A 136 -2.35 18.95 4.33
C GLN A 136 -2.92 18.02 3.27
N ARG A 137 -2.40 18.04 2.04
CA ARG A 137 -2.83 17.12 0.98
C ARG A 137 -2.65 15.66 1.40
N SER A 138 -1.56 15.37 2.10
CA SER A 138 -1.28 14.03 2.62
C SER A 138 -2.30 13.57 3.67
N TYR A 139 -2.78 14.48 4.52
CA TYR A 139 -3.88 14.25 5.44
C TYR A 139 -5.21 14.09 4.71
N ASP A 140 -5.56 15.01 3.82
CA ASP A 140 -6.84 15.01 3.09
C ASP A 140 -7.01 13.71 2.30
N ASN A 141 -5.92 13.24 1.67
CA ASN A 141 -5.92 11.97 0.96
C ASN A 141 -6.12 10.78 1.91
N LEU A 142 -5.42 10.75 3.06
CA LEU A 142 -5.60 9.66 4.03
C LEU A 142 -7.02 9.64 4.62
N ALA A 143 -7.56 10.81 4.94
CA ALA A 143 -8.91 10.97 5.47
C ALA A 143 -9.96 10.55 4.44
N GLY A 144 -9.82 11.02 3.19
CA GLY A 144 -10.71 10.66 2.09
C GLY A 144 -10.70 9.16 1.81
N PHE A 145 -9.52 8.54 1.72
CA PHE A 145 -9.44 7.09 1.53
C PHE A 145 -9.98 6.29 2.71
N SER A 146 -9.70 6.70 3.95
CA SER A 146 -10.25 6.04 5.14
C SER A 146 -11.77 5.98 5.10
N GLY A 147 -12.42 7.13 4.83
CA GLY A 147 -13.86 7.24 4.69
C GLY A 147 -14.40 6.40 3.53
N ASP A 148 -13.78 6.51 2.37
CA ASP A 148 -14.18 5.77 1.16
C ASP A 148 -14.00 4.26 1.34
N ALA A 149 -12.86 3.81 1.85
CA ALA A 149 -12.54 2.40 1.99
C ALA A 149 -13.49 1.70 2.97
N THR A 150 -13.70 2.28 4.15
CA THR A 150 -14.61 1.70 5.16
C THR A 150 -16.05 1.67 4.67
N THR A 151 -16.51 2.74 4.01
CA THR A 151 -17.85 2.80 3.39
C THR A 151 -18.03 1.74 2.32
N ARG A 152 -17.04 1.56 1.44
CA ARG A 152 -17.08 0.56 0.36
C ARG A 152 -17.04 -0.86 0.88
N ILE A 153 -16.18 -1.18 1.85
CA ILE A 153 -16.14 -2.53 2.45
C ILE A 153 -17.47 -2.83 3.16
N ALA A 154 -18.05 -1.87 3.87
CA ALA A 154 -19.38 -2.02 4.45
C ALA A 154 -20.45 -2.26 3.38
N SER A 155 -20.39 -1.54 2.25
CA SER A 155 -21.27 -1.73 1.10
C SER A 155 -21.14 -3.15 0.51
N ILE A 156 -19.91 -3.64 0.32
CA ILE A 156 -19.60 -5.00 -0.14
C ILE A 156 -20.28 -6.04 0.78
N HIS A 157 -20.10 -5.93 2.10
CA HIS A 157 -20.75 -6.86 3.04
C HIS A 157 -22.26 -6.77 3.04
N ARG A 158 -22.84 -5.58 2.95
CA ARG A 158 -24.30 -5.43 2.85
C ARG A 158 -24.83 -6.06 1.55
N GLY A 159 -24.08 -5.93 0.45
CA GLY A 159 -24.35 -6.59 -0.82
C GLY A 159 -24.35 -8.12 -0.69
N TYR A 160 -23.33 -8.69 -0.04
CA TYR A 160 -23.27 -10.11 0.25
C TYR A 160 -24.40 -10.60 1.15
N LEU A 161 -24.72 -9.86 2.20
CA LEU A 161 -25.82 -10.20 3.10
C LEU A 161 -27.17 -10.22 2.38
N ALA A 162 -27.42 -9.22 1.53
CA ALA A 162 -28.63 -9.20 0.70
C ALA A 162 -28.66 -10.40 -0.25
N PHE A 163 -27.53 -10.71 -0.90
CA PHE A 163 -27.41 -11.84 -1.82
C PHE A 163 -27.69 -13.19 -1.15
N PHE A 164 -27.00 -13.52 -0.06
CA PHE A 164 -27.16 -14.83 0.58
C PHE A 164 -28.51 -15.00 1.30
N ARG A 165 -29.10 -13.91 1.82
CA ARG A 165 -30.48 -13.93 2.34
C ARG A 165 -31.49 -14.16 1.21
N GLY A 166 -31.29 -13.53 0.06
CA GLY A 166 -32.08 -13.77 -1.15
C GLY A 166 -31.98 -15.23 -1.59
N LEU A 167 -30.75 -15.77 -1.65
CA LEU A 167 -30.51 -17.17 -2.02
C LEU A 167 -31.26 -18.15 -1.11
N LYS A 168 -31.34 -17.89 0.20
CA LYS A 168 -32.12 -18.71 1.14
C LYS A 168 -33.63 -18.68 0.91
N SER A 169 -34.15 -17.60 0.34
CA SER A 169 -35.58 -17.46 0.05
C SER A 169 -35.99 -18.16 -1.24
N GLU A 170 -35.02 -18.64 -2.02
CA GLU A 170 -35.21 -19.38 -3.25
C GLU A 170 -35.11 -20.90 -3.00
N ALA A 171 -35.48 -21.70 -4.00
CA ALA A 171 -35.16 -23.13 -3.97
C ALA A 171 -33.62 -23.34 -4.03
N PRO A 172 -33.08 -24.49 -3.58
CA PRO A 172 -31.63 -24.77 -3.47
C PRO A 172 -30.78 -24.54 -4.74
N GLY A 173 -31.40 -24.27 -5.88
CA GLY A 173 -30.71 -24.04 -7.14
C GLY A 173 -30.17 -25.31 -7.77
N ASP A 174 -29.55 -25.14 -8.93
CA ASP A 174 -28.86 -26.17 -9.69
C ASP A 174 -27.35 -26.18 -9.35
N ASP A 175 -26.60 -27.05 -10.03
CA ASP A 175 -25.13 -27.11 -9.94
C ASP A 175 -24.46 -26.06 -10.83
N ALA A 176 -25.19 -25.02 -11.26
CA ALA A 176 -24.60 -23.94 -12.03
C ALA A 176 -23.61 -23.14 -11.16
N PRO A 177 -22.54 -22.60 -11.77
CA PRO A 177 -21.59 -21.75 -11.05
C PRO A 177 -22.29 -20.55 -10.39
N LEU A 178 -21.92 -20.27 -9.14
CA LEU A 178 -22.41 -19.12 -8.39
C LEU A 178 -22.05 -17.82 -9.12
N ARG A 179 -23.05 -16.97 -9.35
CA ARG A 179 -22.84 -15.63 -9.92
C ARG A 179 -23.10 -14.58 -8.85
N LEU A 180 -22.03 -13.95 -8.39
CA LEU A 180 -22.12 -12.84 -7.46
C LEU A 180 -22.69 -11.58 -8.15
N PRO A 181 -23.39 -10.70 -7.42
CA PRO A 181 -23.85 -9.43 -7.97
C PRO A 181 -22.70 -8.57 -8.51
N ALA A 182 -22.84 -8.05 -9.73
CA ALA A 182 -21.81 -7.21 -10.38
C ALA A 182 -21.45 -5.96 -9.56
N ALA A 183 -22.40 -5.43 -8.78
CA ALA A 183 -22.17 -4.30 -7.88
C ALA A 183 -21.08 -4.59 -6.84
N ILE A 184 -20.97 -5.83 -6.32
CA ILE A 184 -19.94 -6.20 -5.35
C ILE A 184 -18.55 -6.13 -6.00
N ALA A 185 -18.40 -6.69 -7.20
CA ALA A 185 -17.15 -6.61 -7.96
C ALA A 185 -16.77 -5.17 -8.36
N ALA A 186 -17.77 -4.33 -8.68
CA ALA A 186 -17.53 -2.93 -8.96
C ALA A 186 -16.99 -2.17 -7.73
N GLU A 187 -17.56 -2.41 -6.55
CA GLU A 187 -17.10 -1.81 -5.30
C GLU A 187 -15.69 -2.29 -4.90
N GLU A 188 -15.41 -3.60 -5.05
CA GLU A 188 -14.07 -4.15 -4.84
C GLU A 188 -13.04 -3.48 -5.77
N GLY A 189 -13.38 -3.32 -7.05
CA GLY A 189 -12.53 -2.61 -8.01
C GLY A 189 -12.27 -1.14 -7.63
N GLN A 190 -13.28 -0.43 -7.10
CA GLN A 190 -13.11 0.95 -6.61
C GLN A 190 -12.24 1.02 -5.35
N LEU A 191 -12.42 0.09 -4.41
CA LEU A 191 -11.60 0.00 -3.20
C LEU A 191 -10.12 -0.19 -3.56
N LEU A 192 -9.83 -1.10 -4.48
CA LEU A 192 -8.48 -1.33 -4.97
C LEU A 192 -7.89 -0.08 -5.62
N ARG A 193 -8.64 0.62 -6.50
CA ARG A 193 -8.18 1.89 -7.07
C ARG A 193 -7.87 2.94 -6.01
N GLY A 194 -8.71 3.05 -4.98
CA GLY A 194 -8.48 3.95 -3.84
C GLY A 194 -7.18 3.64 -3.11
N ALA A 195 -6.93 2.36 -2.82
CA ALA A 195 -5.71 1.92 -2.13
C ALA A 195 -4.45 2.24 -2.95
N ARG A 196 -4.53 2.08 -4.27
CA ARG A 196 -3.44 2.43 -5.19
C ARG A 196 -3.14 3.92 -5.20
N SER A 197 -4.18 4.77 -5.23
CA SER A 197 -4.04 6.23 -5.14
C SER A 197 -3.37 6.67 -3.83
N GLN A 198 -3.66 5.99 -2.73
CA GLN A 198 -3.01 6.25 -1.44
C GLN A 198 -1.51 5.98 -1.46
N VAL A 199 -1.11 4.86 -2.07
CA VAL A 199 0.32 4.51 -2.14
C VAL A 199 1.09 5.57 -2.92
N ARG A 200 0.56 6.05 -4.04
CA ARG A 200 1.16 7.17 -4.81
C ARG A 200 1.32 8.42 -3.96
N THR A 201 0.28 8.80 -3.21
CA THR A 201 0.36 9.95 -2.30
C THR A 201 1.39 9.71 -1.19
N GLY A 202 1.46 8.49 -0.66
CA GLY A 202 2.44 8.08 0.34
C GLY A 202 3.87 8.26 -0.15
N VAL A 203 4.17 7.92 -1.41
CA VAL A 203 5.48 8.17 -2.02
C VAL A 203 5.82 9.66 -2.03
N MET A 204 4.90 10.51 -2.51
CA MET A 204 5.13 11.97 -2.55
C MET A 204 5.39 12.55 -1.15
N TYR A 205 4.62 12.09 -0.16
CA TYR A 205 4.79 12.49 1.23
C TYR A 205 6.16 12.06 1.78
N LEU A 206 6.53 10.80 1.60
CA LEU A 206 7.79 10.26 2.10
C LEU A 206 9.00 10.90 1.43
N ASP A 207 8.91 11.22 0.14
CA ASP A 207 9.98 11.91 -0.60
C ASP A 207 10.23 13.31 -0.01
N ALA A 208 9.17 14.08 0.22
CA ALA A 208 9.29 15.37 0.88
C ALA A 208 9.84 15.26 2.31
N MET A 209 9.37 14.27 3.09
CA MET A 209 9.85 14.04 4.45
C MET A 209 11.31 13.60 4.50
N THR A 210 11.77 12.76 3.57
CA THR A 210 13.19 12.37 3.48
C THR A 210 14.09 13.55 3.11
N THR A 211 13.58 14.52 2.35
CA THR A 211 14.31 15.73 1.99
C THR A 211 14.47 16.67 3.20
N LEU A 212 13.42 16.78 4.02
CA LEU A 212 13.41 17.64 5.22
C LEU A 212 14.14 17.00 6.40
N PHE A 213 14.02 15.68 6.55
CA PHE A 213 14.56 14.91 7.67
C PHE A 213 15.29 13.68 7.13
N PRO A 214 16.50 13.85 6.58
CA PRO A 214 17.26 12.74 6.02
C PRO A 214 17.58 11.72 7.11
N SER A 215 16.90 10.58 7.06
CA SER A 215 17.14 9.45 7.95
C SER A 215 17.12 8.14 7.14
N PRO A 216 17.93 7.14 7.49
CA PRO A 216 17.91 5.85 6.80
C PRO A 216 16.51 5.20 6.81
N ALA A 217 15.74 5.31 7.91
CA ALA A 217 14.40 4.69 7.97
C ALA A 217 13.37 5.36 7.07
N LEU A 218 13.39 6.70 6.96
CA LEU A 218 12.50 7.37 6.01
C LEU A 218 12.88 7.01 4.56
N ARG A 219 14.18 6.80 4.28
CA ARG A 219 14.64 6.34 2.96
C ARG A 219 14.24 4.89 2.67
N GLY A 220 14.39 3.98 3.64
CA GLY A 220 13.89 2.61 3.53
C GLY A 220 12.38 2.58 3.28
N ARG A 221 11.62 3.38 4.03
CA ARG A 221 10.16 3.51 3.86
C ARG A 221 9.77 4.08 2.48
N LEU A 222 10.47 5.10 2.01
CA LEU A 222 10.27 5.65 0.67
C LEU A 222 10.57 4.59 -0.41
N ALA A 223 11.64 3.80 -0.24
CA ALA A 223 11.97 2.73 -1.17
C ALA A 223 10.86 1.68 -1.23
N VAL A 224 10.38 1.18 -0.09
CA VAL A 224 9.27 0.20 -0.01
C VAL A 224 7.97 0.75 -0.58
N THR A 225 7.63 2.00 -0.29
CA THR A 225 6.39 2.61 -0.81
C THR A 225 6.47 2.84 -2.33
N ARG A 226 7.64 3.20 -2.87
CA ARG A 226 7.90 3.26 -4.32
C ARG A 226 7.79 1.89 -4.98
N VAL A 227 8.20 0.83 -4.29
CA VAL A 227 8.01 -0.54 -4.74
C VAL A 227 6.53 -0.85 -4.89
N LEU A 228 5.73 -0.62 -3.84
CA LEU A 228 4.28 -0.82 -3.89
C LEU A 228 3.62 0.02 -5.00
N GLU A 229 4.03 1.28 -5.16
CA GLU A 229 3.50 2.15 -6.20
C GLU A 229 3.71 1.55 -7.60
N ARG A 230 4.93 1.10 -7.91
CA ARG A 230 5.27 0.51 -9.20
C ARG A 230 4.52 -0.79 -9.44
N VAL A 231 4.42 -1.63 -8.42
CA VAL A 231 3.61 -2.86 -8.44
C VAL A 231 2.15 -2.56 -8.77
N TYR A 232 1.56 -1.55 -8.12
CA TYR A 232 0.18 -1.16 -8.37
C TYR A 232 -0.01 -0.57 -9.78
N GLN A 233 0.89 0.29 -10.25
CA GLN A 233 0.87 0.81 -11.62
C GLN A 233 0.98 -0.31 -12.67
N ALA A 234 1.70 -1.38 -12.35
CA ALA A 234 1.83 -2.56 -13.18
C ALA A 234 0.54 -3.40 -13.22
N VAL A 235 -0.15 -3.56 -12.09
CA VAL A 235 -1.46 -4.25 -12.02
C VAL A 235 -2.54 -3.46 -12.75
N ASP A 236 -2.63 -2.14 -12.55
CA ASP A 236 -3.62 -1.26 -13.19
C ASP A 236 -3.59 -1.38 -14.71
N ARG A 237 -2.40 -1.34 -15.31
CA ARG A 237 -2.22 -1.38 -16.76
C ARG A 237 -2.60 -2.72 -17.39
N ASN A 238 -2.66 -3.82 -16.63
CA ASN A 238 -3.01 -5.14 -17.17
C ASN A 238 -4.51 -5.41 -17.26
N VAL A 239 -5.34 -4.70 -16.48
CA VAL A 239 -6.78 -5.01 -16.35
C VAL A 239 -7.63 -4.32 -17.43
N GLU A 240 -7.15 -3.23 -18.04
CA GLU A 240 -8.02 -2.31 -18.80
C GLU A 240 -8.18 -2.62 -20.31
N ASP A 241 -7.21 -3.22 -21.00
CA ASP A 241 -7.13 -3.01 -22.46
C ASP A 241 -7.59 -4.14 -23.40
N GLY A 242 -7.94 -5.33 -22.90
CA GLY A 242 -8.51 -6.40 -23.74
C GLY A 242 -7.61 -7.02 -24.83
N ASP A 243 -6.58 -6.30 -25.33
CA ASP A 243 -5.65 -6.73 -26.38
C ASP A 243 -4.51 -7.61 -25.84
N ALA A 244 -4.32 -8.78 -26.44
CA ALA A 244 -3.31 -9.76 -26.06
C ALA A 244 -1.87 -9.29 -26.32
N THR A 245 -1.63 -8.48 -27.36
CA THR A 245 -0.28 -7.99 -27.69
C THR A 245 0.14 -6.88 -26.74
N ALA A 246 -0.76 -5.92 -26.50
CA ALA A 246 -0.60 -4.92 -25.45
C ALA A 246 -0.42 -5.58 -24.06
N ARG A 247 -1.18 -6.65 -23.75
CA ARG A 247 -1.05 -7.41 -22.50
C ARG A 247 0.31 -8.07 -22.35
N ALA A 248 0.85 -8.72 -23.39
CA ALA A 248 2.17 -9.37 -23.33
C ALA A 248 3.33 -8.36 -23.22
N ALA A 249 3.23 -7.19 -23.88
CA ALA A 249 4.19 -6.11 -23.69
C ALA A 249 4.15 -5.57 -22.24
N ARG A 250 2.95 -5.39 -21.69
CA ARG A 250 2.75 -4.88 -20.32
C ARG A 250 3.21 -5.84 -19.25
N LEU A 251 2.95 -7.14 -19.38
CA LEU A 251 3.46 -8.12 -18.44
C LEU A 251 4.99 -8.10 -18.36
N ARG A 252 5.68 -7.83 -19.48
CA ARG A 252 7.14 -7.66 -19.49
C ARG A 252 7.58 -6.42 -18.72
N GLU A 253 6.85 -5.30 -18.88
CA GLU A 253 7.07 -4.08 -18.09
C GLU A 253 6.84 -4.35 -16.59
N VAL A 254 5.75 -5.03 -16.24
CA VAL A 254 5.45 -5.44 -14.85
C VAL A 254 6.57 -6.28 -14.25
N ARG A 255 7.10 -7.24 -15.01
CA ARG A 255 8.22 -8.06 -14.54
C ARG A 255 9.48 -7.23 -14.32
N GLN A 256 9.75 -6.27 -15.19
CA GLN A 256 10.88 -5.34 -15.02
C GLN A 256 10.71 -4.42 -13.81
N ASP A 257 9.49 -3.95 -13.54
CA ASP A 257 9.15 -3.17 -12.36
C ASP A 257 9.31 -3.97 -11.07
N LEU A 258 8.82 -5.22 -11.05
CA LEU A 258 9.00 -6.14 -9.93
C LEU A 258 10.48 -6.46 -9.69
N ARG A 259 11.28 -6.64 -10.75
CA ARG A 259 12.73 -6.84 -10.64
C ARG A 259 13.41 -5.61 -10.07
N THR A 260 13.03 -4.42 -10.53
CA THR A 260 13.55 -3.15 -10.00
C THR A 260 13.20 -3.00 -8.52
N ALA A 261 11.97 -3.36 -8.15
CA ALA A 261 11.53 -3.37 -6.78
C ALA A 261 12.33 -4.32 -5.90
N GLU A 262 12.62 -5.52 -6.39
CA GLU A 262 13.47 -6.48 -5.68
C GLU A 262 14.89 -5.92 -5.46
N VAL A 263 15.50 -5.30 -6.47
CA VAL A 263 16.81 -4.64 -6.33
C VAL A 263 16.78 -3.55 -5.26
N LEU A 264 15.73 -2.72 -5.24
CA LEU A 264 15.58 -1.66 -4.24
C LEU A 264 15.34 -2.22 -2.83
N ALA A 265 14.52 -3.26 -2.69
CA ALA A 265 14.30 -3.93 -1.40
C ALA A 265 15.59 -4.57 -0.88
N ARG A 266 16.41 -5.16 -1.76
CA ARG A 266 17.75 -5.67 -1.42
C ARG A 266 18.71 -4.54 -1.00
N ALA A 267 18.69 -3.40 -1.69
CA ALA A 267 19.51 -2.25 -1.33
C ALA A 267 19.11 -1.69 0.04
N ALA A 268 17.81 -1.53 0.31
CA ALA A 268 17.31 -1.13 1.62
C ALA A 268 17.72 -2.14 2.70
N ALA A 269 17.52 -3.44 2.47
CA ALA A 269 17.95 -4.48 3.42
C ALA A 269 19.46 -4.44 3.71
N ALA A 270 20.28 -4.15 2.70
CA ALA A 270 21.73 -4.02 2.86
C ALA A 270 22.13 -2.78 3.67
N ASP A 271 21.53 -1.62 3.40
CA ASP A 271 21.75 -0.39 4.18
C ASP A 271 21.39 -0.60 5.66
N GLU A 272 20.33 -1.37 5.92
CA GLU A 272 19.87 -1.71 7.26
C GLU A 272 20.80 -2.67 7.97
N ALA A 273 21.30 -3.69 7.26
CA ALA A 273 22.31 -4.60 7.78
C ALA A 273 23.62 -3.89 8.13
N VAL A 274 23.99 -2.84 7.37
CA VAL A 274 25.20 -2.03 7.62
C VAL A 274 25.00 -1.08 8.79
N THR A 275 23.84 -0.43 8.88
CA THR A 275 23.58 0.58 9.91
C THR A 275 23.17 -0.03 11.25
N GLY A 276 22.58 -1.23 11.26
CA GLY A 276 22.18 -1.95 12.47
C GLY A 276 21.12 -1.21 13.31
N LEU A 277 20.45 -0.21 12.73
CA LEU A 277 19.61 0.73 13.46
C LEU A 277 18.31 0.09 13.96
N TRP A 278 17.83 -0.97 13.30
CA TRP A 278 16.55 -1.60 13.63
C TRP A 278 16.66 -3.13 13.75
N PRO A 279 16.96 -3.67 14.94
CA PRO A 279 16.90 -5.10 15.18
C PRO A 279 15.44 -5.58 15.03
N GLY A 280 15.17 -6.40 14.01
CA GLY A 280 13.84 -6.98 13.73
C GLY A 280 13.32 -6.80 12.30
N ILE A 281 13.90 -5.89 11.51
CA ILE A 281 13.38 -5.60 10.15
C ILE A 281 13.92 -6.55 9.07
N ALA A 282 14.99 -7.28 9.37
CA ALA A 282 15.69 -8.13 8.40
C ALA A 282 14.78 -9.24 7.83
N GLU A 283 13.98 -9.87 8.68
CA GLU A 283 13.03 -10.92 8.28
C GLU A 283 11.87 -10.39 7.42
N PRO A 284 11.21 -9.27 7.78
CA PRO A 284 10.27 -8.60 6.90
C PRO A 284 10.84 -8.25 5.52
N TYR A 285 12.07 -7.73 5.44
CA TYR A 285 12.73 -7.45 4.16
C TYR A 285 13.02 -8.72 3.36
N ALA A 286 13.51 -9.79 4.00
CA ALA A 286 13.74 -11.07 3.34
C ALA A 286 12.43 -11.66 2.76
N THR A 287 11.34 -11.57 3.53
CA THR A 287 10.02 -12.04 3.10
C THR A 287 9.43 -11.19 1.98
N LEU A 288 9.63 -9.86 2.02
CA LEU A 288 9.28 -8.93 0.95
C LEU A 288 10.02 -9.29 -0.35
N ILE A 289 11.34 -9.48 -0.28
CA ILE A 289 12.18 -9.85 -1.43
C ILE A 289 11.68 -11.17 -2.03
N ALA A 290 11.45 -12.20 -1.20
CA ALA A 290 10.91 -13.48 -1.67
C ALA A 290 9.53 -13.35 -2.31
N ALA A 291 8.66 -12.47 -1.78
CA ALA A 291 7.35 -12.21 -2.36
C ALA A 291 7.44 -11.48 -3.71
N LEU A 292 8.39 -10.54 -3.87
CA LEU A 292 8.66 -9.87 -5.14
C LEU A 292 9.21 -10.85 -6.19
N THR A 293 10.10 -11.76 -5.81
CA THR A 293 10.58 -12.82 -6.72
C THR A 293 9.43 -13.73 -7.14
N ARG A 294 8.59 -14.19 -6.20
CA ARG A 294 7.39 -14.99 -6.53
C ARG A 294 6.42 -14.25 -7.45
N ALA A 295 6.23 -12.95 -7.26
CA ALA A 295 5.39 -12.16 -8.15
C ALA A 295 6.00 -12.07 -9.57
N GLN A 296 7.33 -11.98 -9.71
CA GLN A 296 8.00 -12.03 -11.02
C GLN A 296 7.77 -13.37 -11.71
N ASP A 297 7.94 -14.46 -10.97
CA ASP A 297 7.74 -15.82 -11.48
C ASP A 297 6.29 -16.04 -11.93
N ASN A 298 5.31 -15.56 -11.14
CA ASN A 298 3.90 -15.62 -11.51
C ASN A 298 3.58 -14.77 -12.74
N VAL A 299 4.19 -13.59 -12.89
CA VAL A 299 4.02 -12.76 -14.10
C VAL A 299 4.61 -13.45 -15.32
N ALA A 300 5.78 -14.09 -15.19
CA ALA A 300 6.37 -14.87 -16.28
C ALA A 300 5.50 -16.10 -16.65
N ALA A 301 4.96 -16.80 -15.65
CA ALA A 301 4.03 -17.91 -15.88
C ALA A 301 2.72 -17.43 -16.54
N LEU A 302 2.27 -16.21 -16.22
CA LEU A 302 1.09 -15.60 -16.84
C LEU A 302 1.38 -15.20 -18.29
N GLU A 303 2.57 -14.66 -18.58
CA GLU A 303 3.05 -14.42 -19.95
C GLU A 303 3.02 -15.72 -20.76
N GLU A 304 3.54 -16.82 -20.22
CA GLU A 304 3.57 -18.12 -20.89
C GLU A 304 2.15 -18.67 -21.12
N ALA A 305 1.29 -18.64 -20.09
CA ALA A 305 -0.08 -19.11 -20.17
C ALA A 305 -0.89 -18.33 -21.22
N LEU A 306 -0.64 -17.02 -21.34
CA LEU A 306 -1.35 -16.16 -22.28
C LEU A 306 -0.72 -16.13 -23.69
N GLY A 307 0.60 -16.28 -23.79
CA GLY A 307 1.42 -16.03 -24.98
C GLY A 307 1.68 -17.25 -25.88
N ALA A 308 1.37 -18.47 -25.45
CA ALA A 308 1.40 -19.62 -26.36
C ALA A 308 0.39 -19.40 -27.52
N VAL A 309 0.73 -19.83 -28.74
CA VAL A 309 -0.14 -19.77 -29.94
C VAL A 309 -1.60 -20.12 -29.63
N ALA A 310 -2.56 -19.43 -30.25
CA ALA A 310 -3.99 -19.61 -30.00
C ALA A 310 -4.38 -21.10 -29.95
N PRO A 311 -5.05 -21.59 -28.90
CA PRO A 311 -5.60 -22.93 -28.93
C PRO A 311 -6.66 -22.94 -30.04
N SER A 312 -6.50 -23.80 -31.04
CA SER A 312 -7.47 -23.95 -32.13
C SER A 312 -8.77 -24.65 -31.69
N THR A 313 -8.89 -25.01 -30.41
CA THR A 313 -10.03 -25.77 -29.87
C THR A 313 -10.65 -25.07 -28.65
N PRO A 314 -11.99 -25.17 -28.46
CA PRO A 314 -12.67 -24.68 -27.26
C PRO A 314 -12.10 -25.24 -25.95
N ALA A 315 -11.67 -26.51 -25.93
CA ALA A 315 -11.05 -27.15 -24.77
C ALA A 315 -9.70 -26.50 -24.40
N GLY A 316 -8.86 -26.21 -25.40
CA GLY A 316 -7.59 -25.53 -25.17
C GLY A 316 -7.77 -24.08 -24.67
N LEU A 317 -8.83 -23.39 -25.11
CA LEU A 317 -9.20 -22.07 -24.58
C LEU A 317 -9.67 -22.14 -23.12
N ALA A 318 -10.46 -23.16 -22.76
CA ALA A 318 -10.92 -23.36 -21.39
C ALA A 318 -9.76 -23.65 -20.43
N GLU A 319 -8.84 -24.53 -20.83
CA GLU A 319 -7.66 -24.87 -20.02
C GLU A 319 -6.71 -23.68 -19.85
N ARG A 320 -6.50 -22.90 -20.91
CA ARG A 320 -5.73 -21.64 -20.83
C ARG A 320 -6.34 -20.67 -19.83
N ARG A 321 -7.67 -20.47 -19.87
CA ARG A 321 -8.37 -19.59 -18.93
C ARG A 321 -8.23 -20.08 -17.49
N ARG A 322 -8.34 -21.40 -17.28
CA ARG A 322 -8.14 -22.03 -15.97
C ARG A 322 -6.74 -21.75 -15.43
N ARG A 323 -5.69 -22.02 -16.22
CA ARG A 323 -4.29 -21.80 -15.83
C ARG A 323 -3.98 -20.31 -15.61
N ALA A 324 -4.47 -19.43 -16.48
CA ALA A 324 -4.33 -17.98 -16.29
C ALA A 324 -5.02 -17.50 -15.00
N GLY A 325 -6.22 -18.00 -14.70
CA GLY A 325 -6.93 -17.69 -13.46
C GLY A 325 -6.22 -18.21 -12.20
N GLU A 326 -5.57 -19.38 -12.29
CA GLU A 326 -4.75 -19.92 -11.20
C GLU A 326 -3.50 -19.07 -10.94
N VAL A 327 -2.75 -18.73 -11.99
CA VAL A 327 -1.56 -17.88 -11.89
C VAL A 327 -1.93 -16.46 -11.42
N ALA A 328 -3.06 -15.92 -11.86
CA ALA A 328 -3.56 -14.63 -11.38
C ALA A 328 -3.82 -14.65 -9.86
N ARG A 329 -4.38 -15.74 -9.32
CA ARG A 329 -4.57 -15.90 -7.86
C ARG A 329 -3.24 -16.03 -7.11
N GLN A 330 -2.27 -16.75 -7.68
CA GLN A 330 -0.93 -16.84 -7.11
C GLN A 330 -0.23 -15.48 -7.08
N LEU A 331 -0.37 -14.69 -8.15
CA LEU A 331 0.11 -13.31 -8.22
C LEU A 331 -0.55 -12.46 -7.13
N GLU A 332 -1.88 -12.51 -7.00
CA GLU A 332 -2.61 -11.79 -5.95
C GLU A 332 -2.13 -12.15 -4.54
N GLY A 333 -1.89 -13.44 -4.26
CA GLY A 333 -1.32 -13.90 -2.99
C GLY A 333 0.10 -13.39 -2.73
N ALA A 334 0.94 -13.35 -3.77
CA ALA A 334 2.28 -12.77 -3.68
C ALA A 334 2.22 -11.26 -3.40
N LEU A 335 1.35 -10.53 -4.11
CA LEU A 335 1.14 -9.09 -3.91
C LEU A 335 0.58 -8.76 -2.52
N THR A 336 -0.34 -9.57 -2.01
CA THR A 336 -0.84 -9.46 -0.63
C THR A 336 0.29 -9.64 0.38
N THR A 337 1.22 -10.55 0.11
CA THR A 337 2.40 -10.74 0.97
C THR A 337 3.36 -9.56 0.90
N VAL A 338 3.56 -8.98 -0.29
CA VAL A 338 4.34 -7.74 -0.47
C VAL A 338 3.74 -6.60 0.36
N ASP A 339 2.43 -6.38 0.27
CA ASP A 339 1.73 -5.34 1.04
C ASP A 339 1.81 -5.57 2.55
N ARG A 340 1.59 -6.82 3.00
CA ARG A 340 1.71 -7.18 4.42
C ARG A 340 3.13 -6.97 4.96
N MET A 341 4.17 -7.34 4.20
CA MET A 341 5.55 -7.17 4.65
C MET A 341 6.00 -5.72 4.63
N ALA A 342 5.54 -4.93 3.66
CA ALA A 342 5.69 -3.49 3.71
C ALA A 342 5.06 -2.91 4.98
N ALA A 343 3.89 -3.43 5.39
CA ALA A 343 3.25 -3.04 6.64
C ALA A 343 3.99 -3.49 7.89
N ALA A 344 4.54 -4.69 7.92
CA ALA A 344 5.36 -5.15 9.03
C ALA A 344 6.64 -4.30 9.18
N ILE A 345 7.28 -3.94 8.06
CA ILE A 345 8.42 -3.01 8.05
C ILE A 345 7.99 -1.65 8.61
N ASP A 346 6.86 -1.10 8.15
CA ASP A 346 6.29 0.16 8.66
C ASP A 346 6.04 0.09 10.19
N GLU A 347 5.50 -1.04 10.67
CA GLU A 347 5.18 -1.23 12.08
C GLU A 347 6.43 -1.35 12.96
N GLU A 348 7.44 -2.14 12.57
CA GLU A 348 8.67 -2.26 13.37
C GLU A 348 9.46 -0.96 13.42
N ILE A 349 9.50 -0.21 12.31
CA ILE A 349 10.07 1.14 12.31
C ILE A 349 9.31 2.05 13.29
N SER A 350 8.00 1.85 13.44
CA SER A 350 7.17 2.63 14.38
C SER A 350 7.41 2.24 15.84
N ARG A 351 7.65 0.96 16.15
CA ARG A 351 7.89 0.50 17.53
C ARG A 351 9.26 0.88 18.09
N LEU A 352 10.26 1.01 17.21
CA LEU A 352 11.66 1.27 17.59
C LEU A 352 11.96 2.78 17.73
N ARG A 353 10.95 3.64 17.72
CA ARG A 353 11.06 5.11 17.75
C ARG A 353 10.18 5.72 18.84
#